data_AF-A0A924U568-F1
#
_entry.id   AF-A0A924U568-F1
#
_cell.length_a   1.000
_cell.length_b   1.000
_cell.length_c   1.000
_cell.angle_alpha   90.00
_cell.angle_beta   90.00
_cell.angle_gamma   90.00
#
_symmetry.space_group_name_H-M   'P 1'
#
loop_
_entity.id
_entity.type
_entity.pdbx_description
1 polymer ?
#
loop_
_entity_poly.entity_id
_entity_poly.type
_entity_poly.pdbx_seq_one_letter_code
_entity_poly.pdbx_strand_id
1 'polypeptide(L)' 'MSAALKIGGLALVLLLAACSEKSQALGGPARKADPAAWGPSEGAKPGFAAAGWKGGDKAAWEAQIRMRNQAQNDYAR' A
#
# COMPACT_ATOMS: atom_id res chain seq x y z
N MET A 1 41.02 -2.70 -31.62
CA MET A 1 40.94 -1.98 -30.33
C MET A 1 39.76 -0.99 -30.26
N SER A 2 39.41 -0.27 -31.33
CA SER A 2 38.34 0.74 -31.29
C SER A 2 36.91 0.20 -31.11
N ALA A 3 36.61 -1.05 -31.50
CA ALA A 3 35.27 -1.63 -31.32
C ALA A 3 35.00 -2.05 -29.85
N ALA A 4 35.99 -2.65 -29.19
CA ALA A 4 35.88 -3.05 -27.79
C ALA A 4 35.72 -1.85 -26.84
N LEU A 5 36.42 -0.74 -27.13
CA LEU A 5 36.30 0.50 -26.35
C LEU A 5 34.90 1.14 -26.50
N LYS A 6 34.30 1.07 -27.70
CA LYS A 6 32.94 1.58 -27.95
C LYS A 6 31.87 0.73 -27.25
N ILE A 7 32.01 -0.59 -27.27
CA ILE A 7 31.07 -1.51 -26.61
C ILE A 7 31.17 -1.38 -25.08
N GLY A 8 32.38 -1.29 -24.55
CA GLY A 8 32.61 -1.05 -23.12
C GLY A 8 32.04 0.29 -22.64
N GLY A 9 32.21 1.36 -23.43
CA GLY A 9 31.62 2.66 -23.13
C GLY A 9 30.09 2.65 -23.10
N LEU A 10 29.44 1.95 -24.04
CA LEU A 10 27.98 1.85 -24.08
C LEU A 10 27.41 1.08 -22.87
N ALA A 11 28.09 0.01 -22.44
CA ALA A 11 27.69 -0.79 -21.28
C ALA A 11 27.77 0.00 -19.96
N LEU A 12 28.80 0.84 -19.80
CA LEU A 12 28.96 1.71 -18.64
C LEU A 12 27.83 2.74 -18.50
N VAL A 13 27.39 3.33 -19.61
CA VAL A 13 26.28 4.30 -19.62
C VAL A 13 24.96 3.64 -19.23
N LEU A 14 24.70 2.42 -19.72
CA LEU A 14 23.47 1.67 -19.37
C LEU A 14 23.43 1.27 -17.89
N LEU A 15 24.56 0.85 -17.31
CA LEU A 15 24.66 0.53 -15.89
C LEU A 15 24.44 1.75 -14.99
N LEU A 16 24.93 2.93 -15.37
CA LEU A 16 24.68 4.18 -14.65
C LEU A 16 23.20 4.59 -14.71
N ALA A 17 22.52 4.36 -15.83
CA ALA A 17 21.10 4.67 -16.00
C ALA A 17 20.19 3.76 -15.16
N ALA A 18 20.62 2.55 -14.81
CA ALA A 18 19.83 1.60 -14.03
C ALA A 18 19.47 2.09 -12.62
N CYS A 19 20.28 2.97 -12.02
CA CYS A 19 20.01 3.55 -10.70
C CYS A 19 19.23 4.87 -10.77
N SER A 20 18.82 5.31 -11.96
CA SER A 20 18.18 6.62 -12.17
C SER A 20 16.64 6.55 -12.23
N GLU A 21 16.05 5.53 -11.62
CA GLU A 21 14.59 5.42 -11.57
C GLU A 21 13.98 6.62 -10.82
N LYS A 22 12.80 7.05 -11.28
CA LYS A 22 12.05 8.10 -10.57
C LYS A 22 11.70 7.58 -9.18
N SER A 23 11.77 8.46 -8.18
CA SER A 23 11.34 8.15 -6.81
C SER A 23 10.01 7.40 -6.80
N GLN A 24 10.02 6.17 -6.28
CA GLN A 24 8.83 5.35 -6.03
C GLN A 24 8.08 5.80 -4.78
N ALA A 25 8.57 6.82 -4.06
CA ALA A 25 7.73 7.51 -3.11
C ALA A 25 6.50 8.01 -3.86
N LEU A 26 5.31 7.85 -3.29
CA LEU A 26 4.10 8.49 -3.81
C LEU A 26 4.34 10.00 -3.89
N GLY A 27 4.86 10.45 -5.02
CA GLY A 27 5.41 11.78 -5.21
C GLY A 27 4.38 12.68 -5.87
N GLY A 28 3.84 13.62 -5.10
CA GLY A 28 2.98 14.71 -5.58
C GLY A 28 1.62 14.79 -4.90
N PRO A 29 0.85 15.88 -5.14
CA PRO A 29 -0.46 16.14 -4.54
C PRO A 29 -1.57 15.16 -4.97
N ALA A 30 -1.22 14.07 -5.67
CA ALA A 30 -2.13 13.07 -6.19
C ALA A 30 -2.58 12.03 -5.13
N ARG A 31 -2.29 12.25 -3.83
CA ARG A 31 -2.95 11.48 -2.78
C ARG A 31 -4.42 11.88 -2.75
N LYS A 32 -5.28 10.99 -3.25
CA LYS A 32 -6.69 11.03 -2.86
C LYS A 32 -6.74 10.83 -1.35
N ALA A 33 -7.58 11.60 -0.66
CA ALA A 33 -7.86 11.33 0.73
C ALA A 33 -8.41 9.91 0.83
N ASP A 34 -7.88 9.14 1.78
CA ASP A 34 -8.42 7.81 2.03
C ASP A 34 -9.89 7.93 2.43
N PRO A 35 -10.77 7.05 1.91
CA PRO A 35 -12.15 7.00 2.37
C PRO A 35 -12.18 6.63 3.86
N ALA A 36 -13.28 6.97 4.53
CA ALA A 36 -13.49 6.55 5.91
C ALA A 36 -13.38 5.02 6.03
N ALA A 37 -12.72 4.53 7.09
CA ALA A 37 -12.46 3.09 7.27
C ALA A 37 -13.73 2.22 7.41
N TRP A 38 -14.85 2.83 7.82
CA TRP A 38 -16.16 2.18 7.89
C TRP A 38 -16.93 2.23 6.56
N GLY A 39 -16.43 2.99 5.58
CA GLY A 39 -17.09 3.19 4.30
C GLY A 39 -17.01 1.97 3.39
N PRO A 40 -17.84 1.91 2.34
CA PRO A 40 -17.66 0.93 1.28
C PRO A 40 -16.28 1.14 0.65
N SER A 41 -15.53 0.04 0.51
CA SER A 41 -14.23 0.05 -0.16
C SER A 41 -14.41 -0.47 -1.58
N GLU A 42 -13.99 0.31 -2.57
CA GLU A 42 -14.08 -0.05 -4.00
C GLU A 42 -13.25 -1.31 -4.34
N GLY A 43 -12.24 -1.62 -3.53
CA GLY A 43 -11.39 -2.81 -3.67
C GLY A 43 -11.66 -3.93 -2.66
N ALA A 44 -12.62 -3.76 -1.75
CA ALA A 44 -12.90 -4.77 -0.73
C ALA A 44 -13.54 -5.99 -1.39
N LYS A 45 -12.92 -7.16 -1.19
CA LYS A 45 -13.56 -8.42 -1.55
C LYS A 45 -14.60 -8.74 -0.45
N PRO A 46 -15.87 -8.98 -0.79
CA PRO A 46 -16.92 -9.28 0.19
C PRO A 46 -16.56 -10.42 1.13
N GLY A 47 -15.75 -11.38 0.69
CA GLY A 47 -15.31 -12.52 1.52
C GLY A 47 -14.37 -12.18 2.68
N PHE A 48 -13.79 -10.97 2.72
CA PHE A 48 -12.97 -10.52 3.85
C PHE A 48 -13.72 -9.59 4.81
N ALA A 49 -14.95 -9.20 4.45
CA ALA A 49 -15.82 -8.49 5.37
C ALA A 49 -16.30 -9.42 6.48
N ALA A 50 -16.47 -8.87 7.69
CA ALA A 50 -17.18 -9.58 8.74
C ALA A 50 -18.60 -9.93 8.28
N ALA A 51 -19.07 -11.13 8.61
CA ALA A 51 -20.39 -11.58 8.20
C ALA A 51 -21.49 -10.61 8.68
N GLY A 52 -22.37 -10.21 7.76
CA GLY A 52 -23.47 -9.28 8.05
C GLY A 52 -23.06 -7.80 8.13
N TRP A 53 -21.78 -7.45 7.99
CA TRP A 53 -21.34 -6.06 7.97
C TRP A 53 -21.81 -5.34 6.70
N LYS A 54 -22.27 -4.10 6.87
CA LYS A 54 -22.68 -3.19 5.79
C LYS A 54 -21.75 -1.99 5.79
N GLY A 55 -21.08 -1.75 4.66
CA GLY A 55 -20.28 -0.54 4.48
C GLY A 55 -21.14 0.70 4.69
N GLY A 56 -20.62 1.68 5.43
CA GLY A 56 -21.38 2.86 5.87
C GLY A 56 -21.73 2.86 7.36
N ASP A 57 -21.84 1.69 8.01
CA ASP A 57 -22.22 1.60 9.42
C ASP A 57 -21.01 1.80 10.34
N LYS A 58 -20.77 3.06 10.71
CA LYS A 58 -19.70 3.45 11.63
C LYS A 58 -19.85 2.81 13.01
N ALA A 59 -21.05 2.75 13.57
CA ALA A 59 -21.27 2.26 14.93
C ALA A 59 -20.98 0.75 15.02
N ALA A 60 -21.49 -0.02 14.07
CA ALA A 60 -21.20 -1.45 13.98
C ALA A 60 -19.70 -1.71 13.74
N TRP A 61 -19.05 -0.90 12.89
CA TRP A 61 -17.60 -0.99 12.66
C TRP A 61 -16.82 -0.75 13.95
N GLU A 62 -17.11 0.34 14.68
CA GLU A 62 -16.42 0.67 15.94
C GLU A 62 -16.63 -0.41 17.01
N ALA A 63 -17.84 -0.98 17.10
CA ALA A 63 -18.13 -2.07 18.02
C ALA A 63 -17.28 -3.32 17.71
N GLN A 64 -17.19 -3.71 16.43
CA GLN A 64 -16.37 -4.82 15.98
C GLN A 64 -14.88 -4.59 16.29
N ILE A 65 -14.34 -3.41 15.99
CA ILE A 65 -12.95 -3.07 16.32
C ILE A 65 -12.69 -3.15 17.82
N ARG A 66 -13.59 -2.57 18.63
CA ARG A 66 -13.45 -2.60 20.09
C ARG A 66 -13.42 -4.02 20.62
N MET A 67 -14.37 -4.86 20.21
CA MET A 67 -14.43 -6.26 20.62
C MET A 67 -13.16 -7.03 20.26
N ARG A 68 -12.68 -6.87 19.02
CA ARG A 68 -11.46 -7.53 18.55
C ARG A 68 -10.23 -7.15 19.37
N ASN A 69 -10.12 -5.86 19.72
CA ASN A 69 -8.98 -5.36 20.50
C ASN A 69 -8.97 -5.89 21.95
N GLN A 70 -10.12 -6.25 22.53
CA GLN A 70 -10.15 -6.86 23.87
C GLN A 70 -9.41 -8.20 23.91
N ALA A 71 -9.45 -8.97 22.83
CA ALA A 71 -8.81 -10.29 22.74
C ALA A 71 -7.34 -10.24 22.32
N GLN A 72 -6.80 -9.04 22.08
CA GLN A 72 -5.41 -8.83 21.62
C GLN A 72 -4.56 -8.09 22.67
N ASN A 73 -5.02 -8.03 23.91
CA ASN A 73 -4.27 -7.40 24.99
C ASN A 73 -3.37 -8.41 25.69
N ASP A 74 -2.08 -8.39 25.35
CA ASP A 74 -1.04 -9.21 26.01
C ASP A 74 -0.84 -8.87 27.51
N TYR A 75 -1.45 -7.78 27.99
CA TYR A 75 -1.41 -7.34 29.38
C TYR A 75 -2.69 -7.66 30.17
N ALA A 76 -3.58 -8.52 29.65
CA ALA A 76 -4.68 -9.07 30.45
C ALA A 76 -4.10 -9.96 31.56
N ARG A 77 -3.98 -9.41 32.78
CA ARG A 77 -3.49 -10.11 33.98
C ARG A 77 -4.59 -10.89 34.67
#